data_AF-A0A1W1WBB3-F1
#
_entry.id   AF-A0A1W1WBB3-F1
#
_cell.length_a   1.000
_cell.length_b   1.000
_cell.length_c   1.000
_cell.angle_alpha   90.00
_cell.angle_beta   90.00
_cell.angle_gamma   90.00
#
_symmetry.space_group_name_H-M   'P 1'
#
loop_
_entity.id
_entity.type
_entity.pdbx_description
1 polymer ?
#
loop_
_entity_poly.entity_id
_entity_poly.type
_entity_poly.pdbx_seq_one_letter_code
_entity_poly.pdbx_strand_id
1 'polypeptide(L)'
;MGFVKVFSAAALLTVLPVQVANAQASSKLPSFSTIQHLNSDVKDYKKLSMWVPGMGIHEGRLAPSLVLMINNHHQVVGMEQTFPSTLPYHSWMDPKTTEYNAGRAFYSQHLMFVPPSQITPTMSANVPSDLTSFDQFKKVNGSHVIPYFQIKKFQPGVGSIWGPDGPALRIILSRHEKVVGGIMAVPAKYGWNPWYDQKAGHPVHDPILGNVYTQTVYFVPRSQIR
;
A
#
# COMPACT_ATOMS: atom_id res chain seq x y z
N MET A 1 66.29 42.08 28.01
CA MET A 1 64.84 42.36 28.02
C MET A 1 64.45 42.59 26.56
N GLY A 2 64.03 41.58 25.80
CA GLY A 2 62.66 41.05 25.67
C GLY A 2 62.24 41.31 24.20
N PHE A 3 62.20 40.29 23.32
CA PHE A 3 60.98 39.57 22.86
C PHE A 3 59.89 40.53 22.32
N VAL A 4 59.34 40.48 21.10
CA VAL A 4 58.90 39.35 20.23
C VAL A 4 58.73 39.89 18.79
N LYS A 5 59.09 39.11 17.76
CA LYS A 5 58.62 39.27 16.38
C LYS A 5 57.22 38.67 16.25
N VAL A 6 56.20 39.48 15.96
CA VAL A 6 54.84 38.98 15.70
C VAL A 6 54.74 38.62 14.21
N PHE A 7 54.72 37.31 13.92
CA PHE A 7 54.29 36.79 12.62
C PHE A 7 52.76 36.80 12.60
N SER A 8 52.17 37.51 11.63
CA SER A 8 50.74 37.40 11.33
C SER A 8 50.52 36.18 10.45
N ALA A 9 49.96 35.11 11.02
CA ALA A 9 49.47 33.96 10.27
C ALA A 9 48.08 34.31 9.71
N ALA A 10 47.98 34.47 8.39
CA ALA A 10 46.70 34.53 7.70
C ALA A 10 46.08 33.12 7.71
N ALA A 11 45.10 32.90 8.58
CA ALA A 11 44.27 31.71 8.54
C ALA A 11 43.26 31.84 7.38
N LEU A 12 43.53 31.14 6.27
CA LEU A 12 42.49 30.85 5.29
C LEU A 12 41.44 29.93 5.96
N LEU A 13 40.29 30.49 6.32
CA LEU A 13 39.08 29.71 6.59
C LEU A 13 38.55 29.18 5.25
N THR A 14 38.92 27.94 4.92
CA THR A 14 38.16 27.15 3.96
C THR A 14 36.81 26.81 4.58
N VAL A 15 35.78 27.56 4.20
CA VAL A 15 34.39 27.20 4.45
C VAL A 15 34.10 25.97 3.60
N LEU A 16 34.27 24.78 4.17
CA LEU A 16 33.74 23.56 3.57
C LEU A 16 32.21 23.68 3.56
N PRO A 17 31.54 23.60 2.40
CA PRO A 17 30.10 23.44 2.39
C PRO A 17 29.81 22.10 3.07
N VAL A 18 29.24 22.17 4.27
CA VAL A 18 28.58 21.02 4.89
C VAL A 18 27.43 20.66 3.98
N GLN A 19 27.69 19.77 3.01
CA GLN A 19 26.63 19.04 2.33
C GLN A 19 25.95 18.22 3.42
N VAL A 20 24.86 18.75 3.96
CA VAL A 20 23.87 17.97 4.68
C VAL A 20 23.26 17.05 3.64
N ALA A 21 23.94 15.93 3.38
CA ALA A 21 23.33 14.77 2.78
C ALA A 21 22.27 14.29 3.78
N ASN A 22 21.07 14.88 3.70
CA ASN A 22 19.88 14.22 4.15
C ASN A 22 19.76 12.98 3.27
N ALA A 23 20.42 11.90 3.67
CA ALA A 23 20.11 10.56 3.22
C ALA A 23 18.68 10.33 3.66
N GLN A 24 17.74 10.72 2.80
CA GLN A 24 16.34 10.37 2.91
C GLN A 24 16.35 8.85 2.93
N ALA A 25 16.20 8.28 4.14
CA ALA A 25 16.19 6.85 4.30
C ALA A 25 15.12 6.32 3.35
N SER A 26 15.56 5.71 2.25
CA SER A 26 14.69 5.03 1.30
C SER A 26 13.78 4.13 2.13
N SER A 27 12.49 4.45 2.21
CA SER A 27 11.60 3.64 3.02
C SER A 27 11.53 2.27 2.36
N LYS A 28 11.99 1.25 3.07
CA LYS A 28 11.92 -0.12 2.58
C LYS A 28 10.46 -0.56 2.53
N LEU A 29 10.17 -1.53 1.66
CA LEU A 29 8.87 -2.19 1.64
C LEU A 29 8.58 -2.81 3.02
N PRO A 30 7.33 -2.73 3.52
CA PRO A 30 6.96 -3.34 4.79
C PRO A 30 7.10 -4.86 4.70
N SER A 31 7.64 -5.48 5.75
CA SER A 31 7.62 -6.95 5.84
C SER A 31 6.21 -7.45 6.10
N PHE A 32 5.88 -8.63 5.57
CA PHE A 32 4.59 -9.27 5.82
C PHE A 32 4.35 -9.51 7.32
N SER A 33 5.39 -9.89 8.06
CA SER A 33 5.32 -10.02 9.53
C SER A 33 4.95 -8.71 10.21
N THR A 34 5.50 -7.59 9.75
CA THR A 34 5.14 -6.25 10.29
C THR A 34 3.66 -5.99 10.05
N ILE A 35 3.16 -6.26 8.84
CA ILE A 35 1.73 -6.07 8.53
C ILE A 35 0.84 -6.98 9.38
N GLN A 36 1.23 -8.23 9.63
CA GLN A 36 0.51 -9.15 10.51
C GLN A 36 0.46 -8.66 11.97
N HIS A 37 1.48 -7.94 12.43
CA HIS A 37 1.46 -7.32 13.76
C HIS A 37 0.55 -6.10 13.83
N LEU A 38 0.43 -5.36 12.73
CA LEU A 38 -0.42 -4.16 12.64
C LEU A 38 -1.90 -4.48 12.43
N ASN A 39 -2.21 -5.61 11.79
CA ASN A 39 -3.56 -5.98 11.36
C ASN A 39 -3.86 -7.42 11.82
N SER A 40 -4.76 -7.56 12.79
CA SER A 40 -5.02 -8.85 13.43
C SER A 40 -5.63 -9.89 12.48
N ASP A 41 -6.44 -9.44 11.52
CA ASP A 41 -7.10 -10.27 10.52
C ASP A 41 -6.12 -10.86 9.49
N VAL A 42 -5.00 -10.18 9.25
CA VAL A 42 -3.92 -10.61 8.33
C VAL A 42 -3.14 -11.81 8.88
N LYS A 43 -3.18 -12.06 10.19
CA LYS A 43 -2.53 -13.23 10.80
C LYS A 43 -3.07 -14.56 10.29
N ASP A 44 -4.33 -14.58 9.85
CA ASP A 44 -4.97 -15.78 9.33
C ASP A 44 -4.86 -15.94 7.82
N TYR A 45 -4.16 -15.03 7.14
CA TYR A 45 -3.97 -15.11 5.69
C TYR A 45 -3.29 -16.42 5.32
N LYS A 46 -3.68 -16.94 4.17
CA LYS A 46 -3.16 -18.18 3.59
C LYS A 46 -2.57 -17.89 2.23
N LYS A 47 -1.56 -18.67 1.87
CA LYS A 47 -0.97 -18.66 0.54
C LYS A 47 -2.01 -19.09 -0.48
N LEU A 48 -2.33 -18.18 -1.40
CA LEU A 48 -3.32 -18.38 -2.46
C LEU A 48 -2.68 -18.75 -3.81
N SER A 49 -1.41 -18.41 -4.00
CA SER A 49 -0.70 -18.67 -5.26
C SER A 49 0.72 -19.18 -5.05
N MET A 50 1.28 -19.79 -6.07
CA MET A 50 2.75 -19.87 -6.23
C MET A 50 3.30 -18.50 -6.65
N TRP A 51 4.62 -18.39 -6.82
CA TRP A 51 5.24 -17.18 -7.34
C TRP A 51 4.67 -16.83 -8.71
N VAL A 52 4.21 -15.59 -8.89
CA VAL A 52 3.73 -15.07 -10.17
C VAL A 52 4.65 -13.95 -10.65
N PRO A 53 5.22 -14.03 -11.87
CA PRO A 53 6.08 -12.99 -12.40
C PRO A 53 5.41 -11.61 -12.35
N GLY A 54 6.13 -10.62 -11.84
CA GLY A 54 5.62 -9.26 -11.72
C GLY A 54 4.67 -9.01 -10.55
N MET A 55 4.29 -10.03 -9.76
CA MET A 55 3.34 -9.90 -8.65
C MET A 55 3.83 -10.59 -7.36
N GLY A 56 4.64 -11.63 -7.47
CA GLY A 56 5.12 -12.39 -6.31
C GLY A 56 4.12 -13.44 -5.84
N ILE A 57 4.12 -13.74 -4.54
CA ILE A 57 3.23 -14.71 -3.89
C ILE A 57 2.03 -13.97 -3.31
N HIS A 58 0.83 -14.48 -3.55
CA HIS A 58 -0.41 -13.92 -2.99
C HIS A 58 -0.74 -14.59 -1.65
N GLU A 59 -0.90 -13.78 -0.61
CA GLU A 59 -1.38 -14.19 0.71
C GLU A 59 -2.71 -13.48 1.02
N GLY A 60 -3.74 -14.21 1.39
CA GLY A 60 -5.07 -13.65 1.57
C GLY A 60 -6.11 -14.62 2.13
N ARG A 61 -7.38 -14.26 1.95
CA ARG A 61 -8.55 -15.12 2.18
C ARG A 61 -9.30 -15.36 0.87
N LEU A 62 -10.27 -16.26 0.89
CA LEU A 62 -11.16 -16.47 -0.25
C LEU A 62 -11.92 -15.18 -0.59
N ALA A 63 -12.20 -14.97 -1.87
CA ALA A 63 -12.88 -13.78 -2.35
C ALA A 63 -14.31 -13.66 -1.79
N PRO A 64 -14.81 -12.42 -1.56
CA PRO A 64 -14.12 -11.15 -1.78
C PRO A 64 -13.11 -10.81 -0.67
N SER A 65 -11.86 -10.51 -1.01
CA SER A 65 -10.81 -10.21 -0.02
C SER A 65 -9.76 -9.24 -0.58
N LEU A 66 -9.12 -8.51 0.33
CA LEU A 66 -7.87 -7.80 0.06
C LEU A 66 -6.69 -8.76 0.28
N VAL A 67 -5.96 -9.03 -0.79
CA VAL A 67 -4.82 -9.94 -0.86
C VAL A 67 -3.52 -9.13 -0.87
N LEU A 68 -2.47 -9.65 -0.23
CA LEU A 68 -1.15 -9.03 -0.22
C LEU A 68 -0.22 -9.80 -1.15
N MET A 69 0.49 -9.06 -2.01
CA MET A 69 1.50 -9.57 -2.92
C MET A 69 2.87 -9.48 -2.26
N ILE A 70 3.62 -10.58 -2.21
CA ILE A 70 4.82 -10.73 -1.39
C ILE A 70 6.02 -11.21 -2.24
N ASN A 71 7.19 -10.60 -2.05
CA ASN A 71 8.43 -11.04 -2.69
C ASN A 71 9.14 -12.18 -1.93
N ASN A 72 10.27 -12.67 -2.46
CA ASN A 72 11.07 -13.75 -1.85
C ASN A 72 11.79 -13.35 -0.55
N HIS A 73 11.74 -12.07 -0.17
CA HIS A 73 12.24 -11.55 1.09
C HIS A 73 11.12 -11.30 2.12
N HIS A 74 9.92 -11.83 1.87
CA HIS A 74 8.74 -11.62 2.72
C HIS A 74 8.37 -10.14 2.88
N GLN A 75 8.59 -9.33 1.85
CA GLN A 75 8.16 -7.93 1.79
C GLN A 75 6.95 -7.79 0.90
N VAL A 76 6.03 -6.91 1.30
CA VAL A 76 4.82 -6.65 0.52
C VAL A 76 5.14 -5.68 -0.61
N VAL A 77 4.99 -6.16 -1.84
CA VAL A 77 5.28 -5.44 -3.09
C VAL A 77 4.02 -4.84 -3.72
N GLY A 78 2.84 -5.20 -3.22
CA GLY A 78 1.58 -4.59 -3.62
C GLY A 78 0.38 -5.28 -2.96
N MET A 79 -0.80 -4.92 -3.43
CA MET A 79 -2.08 -5.44 -2.95
C MET A 79 -3.03 -5.73 -4.12
N GLU A 80 -3.88 -6.72 -3.92
CA GLU A 80 -4.87 -7.16 -4.89
C GLU A 80 -6.24 -7.16 -4.22
N GLN A 81 -7.26 -6.64 -4.88
CA GLN A 81 -8.65 -6.92 -4.51
C GLN A 81 -9.13 -8.08 -5.36
N THR A 82 -9.65 -9.13 -4.73
CA THR A 82 -10.25 -10.26 -5.45
C THR A 82 -11.78 -10.21 -5.34
N PHE A 83 -12.49 -10.43 -6.45
CA PHE A 83 -13.96 -10.40 -6.48
C PHE A 83 -14.55 -11.64 -7.17
N PRO A 84 -15.64 -12.22 -6.62
CA PRO A 84 -16.30 -13.36 -7.24
C PRO A 84 -17.06 -12.98 -8.53
N SER A 85 -17.09 -13.88 -9.53
CA SER A 85 -17.78 -13.67 -10.82
C SER A 85 -19.27 -13.43 -10.70
N THR A 86 -19.87 -13.87 -9.60
CA THR A 86 -21.32 -13.82 -9.38
C THR A 86 -21.83 -12.41 -9.06
N LEU A 87 -20.94 -11.41 -8.93
CA LEU A 87 -21.32 -10.03 -8.65
C LEU A 87 -21.31 -9.18 -9.94
N PRO A 88 -22.33 -8.30 -10.13
CA PRO A 88 -22.59 -7.63 -11.41
C PRO A 88 -21.66 -6.44 -11.74
N TYR A 89 -20.51 -6.31 -11.07
CA TYR A 89 -19.60 -5.16 -11.25
C TYR A 89 -18.35 -5.54 -12.04
N HIS A 90 -18.05 -4.78 -13.10
CA HIS A 90 -16.97 -5.11 -14.04
C HIS A 90 -16.08 -3.94 -14.48
N SER A 91 -16.38 -2.68 -14.14
CA SER A 91 -15.80 -1.55 -14.90
C SER A 91 -14.42 -1.06 -14.45
N TRP A 92 -13.78 -1.67 -13.45
CA TRP A 92 -12.51 -1.16 -12.86
C TRP A 92 -11.51 -2.27 -12.47
N MET A 93 -11.80 -3.50 -12.86
CA MET A 93 -11.00 -4.67 -12.54
C MET A 93 -10.18 -5.06 -13.78
N ASP A 94 -9.00 -5.63 -13.58
CA ASP A 94 -8.15 -6.16 -14.63
C ASP A 94 -8.96 -7.11 -15.54
N PRO A 95 -8.62 -7.20 -16.84
CA PRO A 95 -9.33 -8.05 -17.79
C PRO A 95 -9.49 -9.46 -17.23
N LYS A 96 -10.66 -10.07 -17.48
CA LYS A 96 -11.02 -11.41 -17.00
C LYS A 96 -9.83 -12.37 -17.13
N THR A 97 -9.21 -12.70 -15.99
CA THR A 97 -8.11 -13.65 -15.98
C THR A 97 -8.67 -15.04 -16.23
N THR A 98 -8.01 -15.84 -17.07
CA THR A 98 -8.30 -17.27 -17.17
C THR A 98 -7.88 -17.94 -15.86
N GLU A 99 -8.85 -18.11 -14.96
CA GLU A 99 -8.80 -18.98 -13.78
C GLU A 99 -7.60 -18.79 -12.85
N TYR A 100 -7.74 -17.87 -11.89
CA TYR A 100 -7.01 -18.03 -10.63
C TYR A 100 -7.68 -19.13 -9.80
N ASN A 101 -6.89 -20.13 -9.42
CA ASN A 101 -7.22 -21.17 -8.44
C ASN A 101 -7.40 -20.62 -7.00
N ALA A 102 -7.90 -19.38 -6.85
CA ALA A 102 -8.49 -18.86 -5.62
C ALA A 102 -9.99 -19.19 -5.56
N GLY A 103 -10.37 -20.39 -6.00
CA GLY A 103 -11.68 -21.02 -5.84
C GLY A 103 -12.91 -20.37 -6.48
N ARG A 104 -13.02 -19.04 -6.58
CA ARG A 104 -14.22 -18.30 -7.06
C ARG A 104 -13.97 -16.88 -7.58
N ALA A 105 -12.74 -16.34 -7.54
CA ALA A 105 -12.45 -14.99 -8.02
C ALA A 105 -12.28 -14.97 -9.55
N PHE A 106 -13.00 -14.08 -10.25
CA PHE A 106 -12.90 -13.93 -11.72
C PHE A 106 -12.38 -12.55 -12.15
N TYR A 107 -12.29 -11.63 -11.20
CA TYR A 107 -11.80 -10.29 -11.42
C TYR A 107 -10.91 -9.89 -10.25
N SER A 108 -9.80 -9.21 -10.58
CA SER A 108 -8.97 -8.59 -9.58
C SER A 108 -8.52 -7.20 -9.99
N GLN A 109 -8.10 -6.40 -9.01
CA GLN A 109 -7.46 -5.11 -9.25
C GLN A 109 -6.16 -5.11 -8.47
N HIS A 110 -5.05 -4.81 -9.14
CA HIS A 110 -3.73 -4.74 -8.51
C HIS A 110 -3.30 -3.29 -8.27
N LEU A 111 -2.67 -3.06 -7.14
CA LEU A 111 -1.93 -1.83 -6.83
C LEU A 111 -0.53 -2.19 -6.36
N MET A 112 0.45 -1.62 -7.03
CA MET A 112 1.85 -1.97 -6.87
C MET A 112 2.61 -0.89 -6.09
N PHE A 113 3.52 -1.32 -5.23
CA PHE A 113 4.38 -0.45 -4.39
C PHE A 113 5.80 -0.30 -4.94
N VAL A 114 6.06 -1.01 -6.04
CA VAL A 114 7.24 -0.99 -6.89
C VAL A 114 6.80 -1.33 -8.32
N PRO A 115 7.53 -0.94 -9.37
CA PRO A 115 7.22 -1.36 -10.74
C PRO A 115 7.15 -2.90 -10.87
N PRO A 116 6.12 -3.48 -11.54
CA PRO A 116 6.00 -4.91 -11.74
C PRO A 116 7.26 -5.57 -12.32
N SER A 117 7.94 -4.88 -13.24
CA SER A 117 9.19 -5.37 -13.85
C SER A 117 10.34 -5.59 -12.85
N GLN A 118 10.26 -5.02 -11.65
CA GLN A 118 11.24 -5.21 -10.58
C GLN A 118 10.89 -6.37 -9.66
N ILE A 119 9.66 -6.92 -9.74
CA ILE A 119 9.21 -8.03 -8.90
C ILE A 119 9.65 -9.35 -9.55
N THR A 120 10.90 -9.70 -9.29
CA THR A 120 11.54 -10.93 -9.78
C THR A 120 11.93 -11.85 -8.61
N PRO A 121 12.18 -13.15 -8.85
CA PRO A 121 12.64 -14.05 -7.80
C PRO A 121 13.96 -13.63 -7.16
N THR A 122 14.75 -12.79 -7.84
CA THR A 122 16.07 -12.29 -7.41
C THR A 122 16.06 -10.83 -6.99
N MET A 123 14.86 -10.22 -6.83
CA MET A 123 14.69 -8.85 -6.35
C MET A 123 15.42 -8.63 -5.03
N SER A 124 16.13 -7.51 -4.89
CA SER A 124 16.84 -7.15 -3.64
C SER A 124 15.87 -6.80 -2.51
N ALA A 125 16.21 -7.17 -1.27
CA ALA A 125 15.48 -6.75 -0.06
C ALA A 125 15.53 -5.23 0.22
N ASN A 126 16.40 -4.50 -0.47
CA ASN A 126 16.61 -3.06 -0.27
C ASN A 126 15.98 -2.20 -1.37
N VAL A 127 15.06 -2.74 -2.16
CA VAL A 127 14.35 -1.95 -3.18
C VAL A 127 13.56 -0.81 -2.50
N PRO A 128 13.70 0.45 -2.97
CA PRO A 128 12.91 1.57 -2.48
C PRO A 128 11.41 1.35 -2.67
N SER A 129 10.61 1.79 -1.71
CA SER A 129 9.15 1.72 -1.82
C SER A 129 8.53 3.02 -2.36
N ASP A 130 7.56 2.88 -3.25
CA ASP A 130 6.72 3.98 -3.74
C ASP A 130 5.67 4.45 -2.73
N LEU A 131 5.56 3.78 -1.57
CA LEU A 131 4.66 4.19 -0.49
C LEU A 131 5.05 5.55 0.14
N THR A 132 6.26 6.04 -0.15
CA THR A 132 6.77 7.31 0.36
C THR A 132 6.03 8.54 -0.16
N SER A 133 5.34 8.45 -1.29
CA SER A 133 4.63 9.57 -1.92
C SER A 133 3.48 9.07 -2.79
N PHE A 134 2.30 9.69 -2.65
CA PHE A 134 1.17 9.38 -3.50
C PHE A 134 1.44 9.67 -4.98
N ASP A 135 2.24 10.68 -5.31
CA ASP A 135 2.63 10.95 -6.70
C ASP A 135 3.51 9.86 -7.29
N GLN A 136 4.45 9.34 -6.49
CA GLN A 136 5.29 8.22 -6.92
C GLN A 136 4.47 6.94 -7.08
N PHE A 137 3.57 6.66 -6.13
CA PHE A 137 2.62 5.57 -6.20
C PHE A 137 1.76 5.65 -7.48
N LYS A 138 1.23 6.83 -7.83
CA LYS A 138 0.47 7.04 -9.08
C LYS A 138 1.29 6.74 -10.32
N LYS A 139 2.57 7.13 -10.36
CA LYS A 139 3.45 6.87 -11.53
C LYS A 139 3.63 5.37 -11.78
N VAL A 140 3.82 4.59 -10.72
CA VAL A 140 4.00 3.14 -10.81
C VAL A 140 2.74 2.42 -11.27
N ASN A 141 1.58 2.96 -10.93
CA ASN A 141 0.28 2.41 -11.32
C ASN A 141 -0.31 3.14 -12.56
N GLY A 142 0.50 3.98 -13.23
CA GLY A 142 0.05 5.06 -14.11
C GLY A 142 -0.52 4.70 -15.49
N SER A 143 -0.63 3.42 -15.86
CA SER A 143 -1.34 3.01 -17.09
C SER A 143 -2.81 2.62 -16.85
N HIS A 144 -3.21 2.41 -15.59
CA HIS A 144 -4.55 1.92 -15.21
C HIS A 144 -5.17 2.63 -14.00
N VAL A 145 -4.50 3.64 -13.42
CA VAL A 145 -5.07 4.42 -12.31
C VAL A 145 -6.05 5.46 -12.85
N ILE A 146 -7.30 5.02 -12.88
CA ILE A 146 -8.49 5.85 -13.00
C ILE A 146 -8.40 6.95 -11.94
N PRO A 147 -8.83 8.22 -12.20
CA PRO A 147 -8.64 9.32 -11.26
C PRO A 147 -9.06 8.98 -9.82
N TYR A 148 -8.06 8.96 -8.93
CA TYR A 148 -8.29 8.87 -7.50
C TYR A 148 -8.71 10.25 -7.00
N PHE A 149 -9.83 10.29 -6.30
CA PHE A 149 -10.28 11.48 -5.58
C PHE A 149 -10.41 11.19 -4.10
N GLN A 150 -10.43 12.24 -3.31
CA GLN A 150 -10.58 12.13 -1.86
C GLN A 150 -12.04 11.76 -1.54
N ILE A 151 -12.22 10.58 -0.96
CA ILE A 151 -13.51 10.04 -0.54
C ILE A 151 -13.80 10.46 0.90
N LYS A 152 -12.78 10.37 1.77
CA LYS A 152 -12.87 10.81 3.17
C LYS A 152 -11.70 11.72 3.53
N LYS A 153 -12.01 12.82 4.21
CA LYS A 153 -11.02 13.76 4.74
C LYS A 153 -10.13 13.08 5.78
N PHE A 154 -8.95 13.66 5.97
CA PHE A 154 -7.98 13.17 6.93
C PHE A 154 -8.54 13.11 8.36
N GLN A 155 -8.34 11.98 9.04
CA GLN A 155 -8.56 11.82 10.47
C GLN A 155 -7.33 11.20 11.15
N PRO A 156 -6.84 11.74 12.28
CA PRO A 156 -5.72 11.15 13.01
C PRO A 156 -5.96 9.66 13.33
N GLY A 157 -4.95 8.82 13.11
CA GLY A 157 -5.07 7.38 13.32
C GLY A 157 -5.88 6.60 12.28
N VAL A 158 -6.41 7.28 11.26
CA VAL A 158 -7.11 6.68 10.11
C VAL A 158 -6.49 7.11 8.80
N GLY A 159 -6.15 8.39 8.63
CA GLY A 159 -5.68 8.97 7.37
C GLY A 159 -6.82 9.57 6.55
N SER A 160 -6.51 10.00 5.32
CA SER A 160 -7.52 10.33 4.31
C SER A 160 -7.67 9.17 3.33
N ILE A 161 -8.89 8.89 2.89
CA ILE A 161 -9.17 7.76 1.98
C ILE A 161 -9.34 8.30 0.58
N TRP A 162 -8.57 7.74 -0.35
CA TRP A 162 -8.56 8.10 -1.76
C TRP A 162 -8.85 6.89 -2.61
N GLY A 163 -9.61 7.09 -3.67
CA GLY A 163 -9.93 6.02 -4.58
C GLY A 163 -10.82 6.46 -5.73
N PRO A 164 -11.10 5.53 -6.63
CA PRO A 164 -12.01 5.74 -7.74
C PRO A 164 -13.49 5.78 -7.34
N ASP A 165 -14.34 6.15 -8.29
CA ASP A 165 -15.79 6.11 -8.20
C ASP A 165 -16.29 4.68 -8.45
N GLY A 166 -16.27 3.84 -7.41
CA GLY A 166 -16.72 2.46 -7.51
C GLY A 166 -16.18 1.51 -6.44
N PRO A 167 -16.52 0.20 -6.55
CA PRO A 167 -16.01 -0.86 -5.70
C PRO A 167 -14.63 -1.30 -6.19
N ALA A 168 -13.63 -0.48 -5.90
CA ALA A 168 -12.23 -0.72 -6.24
C ALA A 168 -11.35 -0.55 -5.00
N LEU A 169 -10.08 -0.96 -5.11
CA LEU A 169 -9.06 -0.70 -4.12
C LEU A 169 -8.92 0.79 -3.93
N ARG A 170 -8.90 1.17 -2.67
CA ARG A 170 -8.68 2.53 -2.19
C ARG A 170 -7.39 2.52 -1.39
N ILE A 171 -6.76 3.68 -1.32
CA ILE A 171 -5.55 3.88 -0.51
C ILE A 171 -5.85 4.81 0.66
N ILE A 172 -5.07 4.62 1.72
CA ILE A 172 -5.05 5.50 2.87
C ILE A 172 -3.80 6.36 2.77
N LEU A 173 -3.98 7.68 2.85
CA LEU A 173 -2.88 8.63 2.90
C LEU A 173 -2.73 9.25 4.30
N SER A 174 -1.48 9.43 4.74
CA SER A 174 -1.14 10.32 5.86
C SER A 174 -1.37 11.79 5.50
N ARG A 175 -1.23 12.72 6.47
CA ARG A 175 -1.31 14.17 6.18
C ARG A 175 -0.23 14.65 5.22
N HIS A 176 0.90 13.94 5.17
CA HIS A 176 2.02 14.22 4.26
C HIS A 176 1.94 13.39 2.98
N GLU A 177 0.75 12.90 2.61
CA GLU A 177 0.48 12.19 1.35
C GLU A 177 1.32 10.92 1.12
N LYS A 178 1.87 10.33 2.18
CA LYS A 178 2.44 8.98 2.14
C LYS A 178 1.32 7.94 2.14
N VAL A 179 1.48 6.87 1.37
CA VAL A 179 0.57 5.73 1.37
C VAL A 179 0.82 4.89 2.62
N VAL A 180 -0.17 4.82 3.50
CA VAL A 180 -0.07 4.18 4.82
C VAL A 180 -0.98 2.96 4.99
N GLY A 181 -1.80 2.65 3.99
CA GLY A 181 -2.67 1.48 3.98
C GLY A 181 -3.50 1.36 2.71
N GLY A 182 -4.24 0.25 2.62
CA GLY A 182 -5.21 -0.03 1.57
C GLY A 182 -6.57 -0.40 2.16
N ILE A 183 -7.64 -0.12 1.41
CA ILE A 183 -9.01 -0.45 1.78
C ILE A 183 -9.71 -1.08 0.59
N MET A 184 -10.36 -2.21 0.82
CA MET A 184 -11.40 -2.73 -0.06
C MET A 184 -12.76 -2.35 0.52
N ALA A 185 -13.67 -1.86 -0.32
CA ALA A 185 -15.06 -1.56 0.05
C ALA A 185 -16.03 -2.38 -0.81
N VAL A 186 -16.91 -3.16 -0.16
CA VAL A 186 -17.86 -4.06 -0.82
C VAL A 186 -19.29 -3.66 -0.46
N PRO A 187 -20.19 -3.39 -1.43
CA PRO A 187 -21.59 -3.09 -1.13
C PRO A 187 -22.24 -4.16 -0.24
N ALA A 188 -22.89 -3.73 0.83
CA ALA A 188 -23.46 -4.63 1.85
C ALA A 188 -24.55 -5.56 1.29
N LYS A 189 -25.20 -5.17 0.18
CA LYS A 189 -26.17 -6.00 -0.55
C LYS A 189 -25.57 -7.32 -1.08
N TYR A 190 -24.25 -7.43 -1.13
CA TYR A 190 -23.54 -8.66 -1.55
C TYR A 190 -23.19 -9.59 -0.38
N GLY A 191 -23.66 -9.27 0.83
CA GLY A 191 -23.45 -10.07 2.01
C GLY A 191 -22.23 -9.62 2.81
N TRP A 192 -22.12 -10.20 4.00
CA TRP A 192 -21.05 -9.94 4.95
C TRP A 192 -20.07 -11.13 4.98
N ASN A 193 -18.79 -10.83 5.26
CA ASN A 193 -17.76 -11.83 5.49
C ASN A 193 -17.04 -11.56 6.82
N PRO A 194 -16.56 -12.61 7.52
CA PRO A 194 -15.97 -12.50 8.86
C PRO A 194 -14.62 -11.79 8.93
N TRP A 195 -14.00 -11.52 7.78
CA TRP A 195 -12.75 -10.76 7.68
C TRP A 195 -12.97 -9.28 7.37
N TYR A 196 -14.22 -8.82 7.33
CA TYR A 196 -14.49 -7.39 7.28
C TYR A 196 -14.28 -6.75 8.65
N ASP A 197 -13.96 -5.46 8.63
CA ASP A 197 -13.70 -4.66 9.83
C ASP A 197 -14.95 -4.55 10.72
N GLN A 198 -16.13 -4.63 10.11
CA GLN A 198 -17.42 -4.54 10.79
C GLN A 198 -18.01 -5.90 11.14
N LYS A 199 -18.88 -5.94 12.14
CA LYS A 199 -19.73 -7.10 12.44
C LYS A 199 -20.85 -7.25 11.40
N ALA A 200 -21.35 -8.48 11.25
CA ALA A 200 -22.53 -8.77 10.44
C ALA A 200 -23.71 -7.88 10.82
N GLY A 201 -24.37 -7.28 9.82
CA GLY A 201 -25.52 -6.40 10.02
C GLY A 201 -25.17 -4.94 10.37
N HIS A 202 -23.89 -4.59 10.48
CA HIS A 202 -23.42 -3.24 10.81
C HIS A 202 -22.54 -2.64 9.70
N PRO A 203 -23.04 -2.50 8.46
CA PRO A 203 -22.28 -1.84 7.40
C PRO A 203 -22.05 -0.36 7.75
N VAL A 204 -20.99 0.20 7.18
CA VAL A 204 -20.71 1.64 7.26
C VAL A 204 -21.22 2.35 6.01
N HIS A 205 -21.62 3.60 6.17
CA HIS A 205 -22.00 4.43 5.03
C HIS A 205 -20.75 4.91 4.28
N ASP A 206 -20.74 4.66 2.99
CA ASP A 206 -19.80 5.16 2.00
C ASP A 206 -20.50 6.17 1.09
N PRO A 207 -19.89 7.36 0.86
CA PRO A 207 -20.54 8.41 0.08
C PRO A 207 -20.76 8.05 -1.40
N ILE A 208 -20.06 7.02 -1.90
CA ILE A 208 -20.16 6.57 -3.30
C ILE A 208 -21.05 5.34 -3.41
N LEU A 209 -20.75 4.33 -2.58
CA LEU A 209 -21.35 2.99 -2.71
C LEU A 209 -22.57 2.77 -1.83
N GLY A 210 -22.96 3.76 -1.01
CA GLY A 210 -23.98 3.59 0.02
C GLY A 210 -23.48 2.70 1.16
N ASN A 211 -24.29 1.76 1.62
CA ASN A 211 -23.87 0.87 2.72
C ASN A 211 -22.86 -0.18 2.24
N VAL A 212 -21.69 -0.23 2.88
CA VAL A 212 -20.60 -1.14 2.54
C VAL A 212 -20.05 -1.85 3.77
N TYR A 213 -19.42 -2.99 3.52
CA TYR A 213 -18.42 -3.56 4.42
C TYR A 213 -17.02 -3.27 3.90
N THR A 214 -16.08 -3.03 4.80
CA THR A 214 -14.69 -2.74 4.45
C THR A 214 -13.74 -3.80 4.99
N GLN A 215 -12.63 -3.97 4.28
CA GLN A 215 -11.45 -4.60 4.83
C GLN A 215 -10.29 -3.62 4.71
N THR A 216 -9.62 -3.35 5.82
CA THR A 216 -8.54 -2.36 5.90
C THR A 216 -7.22 -3.00 6.28
N VAL A 217 -6.15 -2.70 5.55
CA VAL A 217 -4.78 -3.11 5.91
C VAL A 217 -3.88 -1.89 6.03
N TYR A 218 -3.28 -1.67 7.19
CA TYR A 218 -2.30 -0.63 7.45
C TYR A 218 -0.86 -1.15 7.29
N PHE A 219 0.01 -0.31 6.71
CA PHE A 219 1.44 -0.60 6.52
C PHE A 219 2.33 0.03 7.59
N VAL A 220 1.77 0.93 8.40
CA VAL A 220 2.43 1.61 9.50
C VAL A 220 1.56 1.57 10.76
N PRO A 221 2.12 1.72 11.97
CA PRO A 221 1.34 1.89 13.19
C PRO A 221 0.36 3.06 13.06
N ARG A 222 -0.90 2.84 13.47
CA ARG A 222 -1.94 3.88 13.44
C ARG A 222 -1.56 5.14 14.23
N SER A 223 -0.79 5.00 15.31
CA SER A 223 -0.25 6.12 16.10
C SER A 223 0.71 7.03 15.33
N GLN A 224 1.25 6.57 14.19
CA GLN A 224 2.12 7.31 13.29
C GLN A 224 1.37 7.99 12.13
N ILE A 225 0.06 7.73 11.98
CA ILE A 225 -0.77 8.38 10.97
C ILE A 225 -1.19 9.76 11.48
N ARG A 226 -0.38 10.76 11.14
CA ARG A 226 -0.53 12.16 11.51
C ARG A 226 -0.62 13.05 10.29
#